data_AF-A0A1Q5Q5W7-F1
#
_entry.id   AF-A0A1Q5Q5W7-F1
#
_cell.length_a   1.000
_cell.length_b   1.000
_cell.length_c   1.000
_cell.angle_alpha   90.00
_cell.angle_beta   90.00
_cell.angle_gamma   90.00
#
_symmetry.space_group_name_H-M   'P 1'
#
loop_
_entity.id
_entity.type
_entity.pdbx_description
1 polymer ?
#
loop_
_entity_poly.entity_id
_entity_poly.type
_entity_poly.pdbx_seq_one_letter_code
_entity_poly.pdbx_strand_id
1 'polypeptide(L)'
;MKERVTVKSPNAIWFKMRYFLAVLLPLSTLFHVCFASHNATGVEHLLVRRAMTATDLFSIKSENTPGGCSAAQQAQLTAWIADAVKLHDAAVAAYGFSNGLKDAAHLWFFMGMKFSAPGTPTTDQDSDMYKEMGDRLAGVTEFLNGNGVRGAKARTKPLFWCSDAFADFADWDEPAKDKNGNTIPKPNSGDNVFTLEQLFPDLYEGIQGGKSMEPFWADVFNGYVVQGTDVERLCFSTLYAATPRARAADNVKDGIDVKVGTFERFIYFCNNGWTQRPGVKENTALASLADAITYANYPTAGSRAQSLAAFTPISATFYHELFHLTDYTTDTKTKPITGDPFPGLGSIVNAAQKQNPEITRNPESFNFFAMASYLVRNPPATPDNNPKKPAVLFFGGFPVDANSVSG
;
A
#
# COMPACT_ATOMS: atom_id res chain seq x y z
N MET A 1 -37.62 -2.99 -55.90
CA MET A 1 -37.66 -4.39 -55.40
C MET A 1 -36.33 -5.02 -55.77
N LYS A 2 -35.46 -5.35 -54.80
CA LYS A 2 -35.16 -6.73 -54.34
C LYS A 2 -35.08 -7.72 -55.54
N GLU A 3 -33.99 -8.43 -55.79
CA GLU A 3 -33.15 -9.14 -54.83
C GLU A 3 -31.81 -9.59 -55.45
N ARG A 4 -30.82 -9.81 -54.58
CA ARG A 4 -29.51 -10.41 -54.84
C ARG A 4 -29.66 -11.90 -55.19
N VAL A 5 -28.64 -12.50 -55.82
CA VAL A 5 -27.65 -13.38 -55.17
C VAL A 5 -26.60 -13.80 -56.20
N THR A 6 -25.35 -13.57 -55.83
CA THR A 6 -24.12 -14.09 -56.46
C THR A 6 -23.35 -14.79 -55.35
N VAL A 7 -22.79 -15.98 -55.57
CA VAL A 7 -21.41 -16.34 -55.16
C VAL A 7 -20.90 -17.46 -56.06
N LYS A 8 -19.76 -17.23 -56.73
CA LYS A 8 -18.86 -18.24 -57.30
C LYS A 8 -17.64 -18.37 -56.37
N SER A 9 -17.14 -19.59 -56.21
CA SER A 9 -15.87 -19.93 -55.56
C SER A 9 -14.64 -19.37 -56.29
N PRO A 10 -13.47 -19.33 -55.63
CA PRO A 10 -12.32 -20.02 -56.23
C PRO A 10 -11.29 -20.65 -55.26
N ASN A 11 -10.75 -21.77 -55.74
CA ASN A 11 -9.37 -22.30 -55.71
C ASN A 11 -8.23 -21.62 -54.90
N ALA A 12 -7.62 -22.43 -54.03
CA ALA A 12 -6.24 -22.98 -54.05
C ALA A 12 -4.94 -22.10 -54.00
N ILE A 13 -4.19 -22.31 -52.89
CA ILE A 13 -2.73 -22.62 -52.70
C ILE A 13 -1.65 -21.55 -53.07
N TRP A 14 -0.76 -21.22 -52.09
CA TRP A 14 0.73 -21.36 -52.11
C TRP A 14 1.47 -20.46 -51.08
N PHE A 15 2.31 -21.08 -50.21
CA PHE A 15 3.63 -20.64 -49.63
C PHE A 15 3.72 -19.29 -48.86
N LYS A 16 4.52 -19.06 -47.79
CA LYS A 16 5.74 -19.68 -47.24
C LYS A 16 5.97 -19.16 -45.80
N MET A 17 6.52 -20.05 -44.99
CA MET A 17 7.07 -19.97 -43.63
C MET A 17 8.28 -18.99 -43.51
N ARG A 18 8.38 -18.21 -42.41
CA ARG A 18 9.64 -17.77 -41.74
C ARG A 18 9.45 -16.87 -40.50
N TYR A 19 10.25 -17.14 -39.45
CA TYR A 19 10.49 -16.42 -38.17
C TYR A 19 9.32 -16.51 -37.14
N PHE A 20 9.49 -16.83 -35.85
CA PHE A 20 10.56 -16.61 -34.88
C PHE A 20 10.71 -17.81 -33.93
N LEU A 21 11.95 -18.21 -33.64
CA LEU A 21 12.31 -19.07 -32.51
C LEU A 21 13.21 -18.23 -31.60
N ALA A 22 12.66 -17.64 -30.54
CA ALA A 22 13.39 -17.20 -29.35
C ALA A 22 12.41 -16.68 -28.28
N VAL A 23 12.65 -17.11 -27.03
CA VAL A 23 12.11 -16.57 -25.76
C VAL A 23 10.68 -16.98 -25.40
N LEU A 24 10.54 -18.22 -24.92
CA LEU A 24 9.50 -18.60 -23.94
C LEU A 24 10.16 -19.43 -22.83
N LEU A 25 10.67 -18.74 -21.80
CA LEU A 25 10.84 -19.28 -20.45
C LEU A 25 9.85 -18.50 -19.57
N PRO A 26 8.67 -19.05 -19.24
CA PRO A 26 7.76 -18.41 -18.31
C PRO A 26 8.11 -18.82 -16.87
N LEU A 27 8.46 -17.84 -16.06
CA LEU A 27 7.89 -17.52 -14.73
C LEU A 27 7.04 -18.62 -14.05
N SER A 28 7.58 -19.83 -13.86
CA SER A 28 6.84 -20.96 -13.26
C SER A 28 7.44 -21.45 -11.94
N THR A 29 8.49 -20.79 -11.43
CA THR A 29 9.21 -21.26 -10.23
C THR A 29 8.93 -20.48 -8.94
N LEU A 30 7.95 -19.56 -8.89
CA LEU A 30 7.61 -18.84 -7.64
C LEU A 30 6.22 -19.11 -7.05
N PHE A 31 5.36 -19.92 -7.69
CA PHE A 31 4.00 -20.20 -7.20
C PHE A 31 3.66 -21.69 -7.01
N HIS A 32 4.66 -22.55 -6.85
CA HIS A 32 4.45 -23.99 -6.57
C HIS A 32 4.64 -24.38 -5.09
N VAL A 33 4.44 -23.45 -4.16
CA VAL A 33 4.38 -23.77 -2.71
C VAL A 33 2.99 -23.49 -2.13
N CYS A 34 1.95 -23.96 -2.82
CA CYS A 34 0.68 -24.32 -2.19
C CYS A 34 0.19 -25.57 -2.93
N PHE A 35 -0.18 -26.62 -2.20
CA PHE A 35 -0.48 -27.99 -2.65
C PHE A 35 0.72 -28.93 -2.85
N ALA A 36 1.52 -29.11 -1.80
CA ALA A 36 2.20 -30.39 -1.59
C ALA A 36 1.83 -30.94 -0.21
N SER A 37 1.25 -32.14 -0.24
CA SER A 37 0.87 -32.97 0.88
C SER A 37 2.01 -33.24 1.87
N HIS A 38 1.61 -33.56 3.10
CA HIS A 38 2.41 -34.08 4.21
C HIS A 38 3.71 -34.85 3.88
N ASN A 39 4.70 -34.60 4.73
CA ASN A 39 6.02 -35.25 4.89
C ASN A 39 7.13 -34.76 3.96
N ALA A 40 7.77 -33.65 4.34
CA ALA A 40 9.16 -33.40 3.98
C ALA A 40 9.88 -32.79 5.19
N THR A 41 10.85 -33.53 5.70
CA THR A 41 11.79 -33.16 6.75
C THR A 41 12.59 -31.94 6.36
N GLY A 42 12.87 -31.09 7.36
CA GLY A 42 13.41 -29.75 7.21
C GLY A 42 14.67 -29.64 6.36
N VAL A 43 14.61 -28.70 5.42
CA VAL A 43 15.68 -27.74 5.17
C VAL A 43 14.97 -26.40 5.02
N GLU A 44 14.91 -25.61 6.09
CA GLU A 44 14.57 -24.19 5.98
C GLU A 44 15.69 -23.52 5.19
N HIS A 45 15.51 -23.37 3.87
CA HIS A 45 16.22 -22.34 3.14
C HIS A 45 15.68 -20.99 3.60
N LEU A 46 16.17 -20.52 4.76
CA LEU A 46 16.20 -19.11 5.08
C LEU A 46 17.06 -18.44 4.01
N LEU A 47 16.44 -18.05 2.90
CA LEU A 47 17.00 -17.05 2.01
C LEU A 47 17.23 -15.82 2.89
N VAL A 48 18.49 -15.62 3.31
CA VAL A 48 18.91 -14.41 4.00
C VAL A 48 18.67 -13.27 3.04
N ARG A 49 17.50 -12.62 3.17
CA ARG A 49 17.20 -11.39 2.45
C ARG A 49 18.27 -10.39 2.87
N ARG A 50 18.99 -9.82 1.90
CA ARG A 50 19.83 -8.65 2.16
C ARG A 50 18.93 -7.60 2.81
N ALA A 51 19.37 -7.05 3.94
CA ALA A 51 18.68 -5.93 4.57
C ALA A 51 18.69 -4.75 3.60
N MET A 52 17.52 -4.38 3.09
CA MET A 52 17.35 -3.24 2.20
C MET A 52 17.46 -1.95 3.00
N THR A 53 18.17 -0.98 2.44
CA THR A 53 18.24 0.39 2.97
C THR A 53 17.19 1.27 2.31
N ALA A 54 16.96 2.46 2.89
CA ALA A 54 16.09 3.47 2.29
C ALA A 54 16.46 3.79 0.84
N THR A 55 17.76 3.91 0.54
CA THR A 55 18.25 4.22 -0.81
C THR A 55 18.29 3.00 -1.73
N ASP A 56 18.21 1.77 -1.21
CA ASP A 56 18.00 0.57 -2.05
C ASP A 56 16.59 0.57 -2.67
N LEU A 57 15.58 1.06 -1.93
CA LEU A 57 14.17 1.02 -2.34
C LEU A 57 13.65 2.33 -2.95
N PHE A 58 14.14 3.48 -2.49
CA PHE A 58 13.64 4.80 -2.88
C PHE A 58 14.70 5.69 -3.52
N SER A 59 14.25 6.60 -4.38
CA SER A 59 15.00 7.76 -4.83
C SER A 59 14.80 8.88 -3.81
N ILE A 60 15.82 9.16 -2.99
CA ILE A 60 15.72 10.14 -1.91
C ILE A 60 16.59 11.35 -2.23
N LYS A 61 16.02 12.54 -2.17
CA LYS A 61 16.77 13.79 -2.33
C LYS A 61 17.42 14.21 -1.00
N SER A 62 18.57 14.87 -1.08
CA SER A 62 19.26 15.43 0.10
C SER A 62 18.43 16.54 0.75
N GLU A 63 18.71 16.85 2.01
CA GLU A 63 18.06 17.94 2.77
C GLU A 63 18.17 19.34 2.12
N ASN A 64 19.14 19.55 1.24
CA ASN A 64 19.28 20.82 0.50
C ASN A 64 18.27 20.95 -0.66
N THR A 65 17.50 19.91 -0.96
CA THR A 65 16.40 19.95 -1.92
C THR A 65 15.09 20.20 -1.17
N PRO A 66 14.22 21.11 -1.61
CA PRO A 66 12.89 21.27 -1.00
C PRO A 66 12.14 19.93 -0.91
N GLY A 67 11.64 19.60 0.27
CA GLY A 67 11.01 18.30 0.56
C GLY A 67 11.98 17.14 0.84
N GLY A 68 13.29 17.34 0.64
CA GLY A 68 14.32 16.31 0.79
C GLY A 68 14.54 15.87 2.24
N CYS A 69 15.33 14.81 2.40
CA CYS A 69 15.53 14.14 3.68
C CYS A 69 16.92 14.37 4.28
N SER A 70 16.95 14.74 5.55
CA SER A 70 18.19 14.76 6.35
C SER A 70 18.78 13.36 6.52
N ALA A 71 20.07 13.28 6.86
CA ALA A 71 20.72 12.00 7.15
C ALA A 71 20.02 11.22 8.29
N ALA A 72 19.53 11.94 9.31
CA ALA A 72 18.78 11.35 10.42
C ALA A 72 17.44 10.75 9.94
N GLN A 73 16.70 11.46 9.09
CA GLN A 73 15.45 10.94 8.52
C GLN A 73 15.68 9.72 7.62
N GLN A 74 16.78 9.70 6.83
CA GLN A 74 17.12 8.54 6.01
C GLN A 74 17.50 7.31 6.85
N ALA A 75 18.21 7.51 7.96
CA ALA A 75 18.50 6.45 8.92
C ALA A 75 17.21 5.93 9.58
N GLN A 76 16.32 6.84 9.98
CA GLN A 76 15.01 6.51 10.54
C GLN A 76 14.14 5.72 9.55
N LEU A 77 14.11 6.13 8.27
CA LEU A 77 13.40 5.41 7.21
C LEU A 77 13.98 4.01 6.99
N THR A 78 15.30 3.85 7.09
CA THR A 78 15.93 2.52 7.03
C THR A 78 15.50 1.63 8.20
N ALA A 79 15.40 2.20 9.41
CA ALA A 79 14.85 1.48 10.56
C ALA A 79 13.36 1.11 10.36
N TRP A 80 12.56 2.02 9.79
CA TRP A 80 11.16 1.75 9.45
C TRP A 80 10.99 0.68 8.37
N ILE A 81 11.88 0.61 7.39
CA ILE A 81 11.90 -0.48 6.41
C ILE A 81 12.14 -1.82 7.11
N ALA A 82 13.08 -1.88 8.07
CA ALA A 82 13.33 -3.09 8.84
C ALA A 82 12.11 -3.50 9.68
N ASP A 83 11.40 -2.55 10.30
CA ASP A 83 10.14 -2.80 11.00
C ASP A 83 9.04 -3.27 10.03
N ALA A 84 8.89 -2.63 8.88
CA ALA A 84 7.91 -2.98 7.85
C ALA A 84 8.14 -4.40 7.33
N VAL A 85 9.39 -4.81 7.09
CA VAL A 85 9.72 -6.20 6.71
C VAL A 85 9.23 -7.19 7.77
N LYS A 86 9.48 -6.94 9.06
CA LYS A 86 9.04 -7.83 10.15
C LYS A 86 7.52 -7.92 10.26
N LEU A 87 6.83 -6.77 10.17
CA LEU A 87 5.36 -6.73 10.15
C LEU A 87 4.81 -7.47 8.94
N HIS A 88 5.40 -7.22 7.77
CA HIS A 88 4.98 -7.84 6.52
C HIS A 88 5.19 -9.35 6.52
N ASP A 89 6.36 -9.83 6.97
CA ASP A 89 6.65 -11.26 7.07
C ASP A 89 5.69 -11.95 8.06
N ALA A 90 5.34 -11.29 9.17
CA ALA A 90 4.31 -11.81 10.08
C ALA A 90 2.92 -11.90 9.41
N ALA A 91 2.55 -10.92 8.59
CA ALA A 91 1.31 -10.93 7.82
C ALA A 91 1.31 -12.03 6.75
N VAL A 92 2.41 -12.20 6.01
CA VAL A 92 2.57 -13.26 5.00
C VAL A 92 2.52 -14.65 5.65
N ALA A 93 3.20 -14.84 6.78
CA ALA A 93 3.13 -16.08 7.53
C ALA A 93 1.70 -16.37 8.03
N ALA A 94 0.99 -15.35 8.50
CA ALA A 94 -0.40 -15.52 8.94
C ALA A 94 -1.36 -15.78 7.77
N TYR A 95 -1.15 -15.13 6.62
CA TYR A 95 -1.86 -15.43 5.38
C TYR A 95 -1.70 -16.90 4.97
N GLY A 96 -0.49 -17.45 5.13
CA GLY A 96 -0.18 -18.87 4.90
C GLY A 96 -0.54 -19.82 6.04
N PHE A 97 -1.22 -19.35 7.10
CA PHE A 97 -1.62 -20.13 8.27
C PHE A 97 -0.46 -20.83 9.02
N SER A 98 0.74 -20.25 9.07
CA SER A 98 1.89 -20.85 9.76
C SER A 98 1.67 -21.13 11.26
N ASN A 99 0.69 -20.49 11.89
CA ASN A 99 0.28 -20.65 13.29
C ASN A 99 -1.15 -21.20 13.43
N GLY A 100 -1.67 -21.84 12.37
CA GLY A 100 -2.95 -22.55 12.36
C GLY A 100 -4.17 -21.68 12.70
N LEU A 101 -4.99 -22.14 13.66
CA LEU A 101 -6.26 -21.47 14.03
C LEU A 101 -6.08 -20.04 14.56
N LYS A 102 -4.91 -19.70 15.10
CA LYS A 102 -4.61 -18.34 15.56
C LYS A 102 -4.58 -17.36 14.40
N ASP A 103 -4.00 -17.78 13.27
CA ASP A 103 -3.97 -16.96 12.06
C ASP A 103 -5.35 -16.86 11.41
N ALA A 104 -6.10 -17.98 11.40
CA ALA A 104 -7.49 -17.96 10.96
C ALA A 104 -8.34 -16.97 11.78
N ALA A 105 -8.13 -16.91 13.10
CA ALA A 105 -8.78 -15.94 13.96
C ALA A 105 -8.38 -14.49 13.61
N HIS A 106 -7.09 -14.20 13.40
CA HIS A 106 -6.67 -12.85 12.99
C HIS A 106 -7.23 -12.45 11.62
N LEU A 107 -7.24 -13.35 10.64
CA LEU A 107 -7.86 -13.10 9.33
C LEU A 107 -9.36 -12.81 9.49
N TRP A 108 -10.05 -13.50 10.40
CA TRP A 108 -11.44 -13.19 10.68
C TRP A 108 -11.63 -11.81 11.35
N PHE A 109 -10.91 -11.51 12.42
CA PHE A 109 -11.13 -10.29 13.20
C PHE A 109 -10.66 -9.00 12.53
N PHE A 110 -9.65 -9.07 11.65
CA PHE A 110 -9.07 -7.90 11.01
C PHE A 110 -9.36 -7.80 9.53
N MET A 111 -9.68 -8.92 8.87
CA MET A 111 -9.95 -8.96 7.43
C MET A 111 -11.34 -9.51 7.10
N GLY A 112 -12.16 -9.88 8.09
CA GLY A 112 -13.53 -10.33 7.89
C GLY A 112 -13.66 -11.69 7.18
N MET A 113 -12.56 -12.41 6.99
CA MET A 113 -12.56 -13.67 6.25
C MET A 113 -12.79 -14.85 7.18
N LYS A 114 -13.79 -15.68 6.83
CA LYS A 114 -14.12 -16.90 7.59
C LYS A 114 -13.56 -18.13 6.89
N PHE A 115 -13.11 -19.07 7.71
CA PHE A 115 -12.51 -20.32 7.26
C PHE A 115 -13.15 -21.49 8.00
N SER A 116 -13.50 -22.55 7.27
CA SER A 116 -14.01 -23.81 7.84
C SER A 116 -12.87 -24.68 8.40
N ALA A 117 -11.68 -24.54 7.83
CA ALA A 117 -10.40 -25.04 8.30
C ALA A 117 -9.30 -24.08 7.79
N PRO A 118 -8.09 -24.05 8.38
CA PRO A 118 -6.99 -23.24 7.87
C PRO A 118 -6.81 -23.39 6.35
N GLY A 119 -6.81 -22.27 5.62
CA GLY A 119 -6.70 -22.25 4.15
C GLY A 119 -7.97 -22.62 3.38
N THR A 120 -9.09 -22.88 4.04
CA THR A 120 -10.36 -23.26 3.39
C THR A 120 -11.45 -22.20 3.65
N PRO A 121 -11.57 -21.18 2.77
CA PRO A 121 -12.60 -20.14 2.88
C PRO A 121 -14.01 -20.74 2.95
N THR A 122 -14.90 -20.14 3.74
CA THR A 122 -16.26 -20.65 3.96
C THR A 122 -17.22 -20.29 2.83
N THR A 123 -16.99 -19.17 2.14
CA THR A 123 -17.84 -18.66 1.07
C THR A 123 -17.01 -18.17 -0.13
N ASP A 124 -17.66 -17.97 -1.28
CA ASP A 124 -17.02 -17.37 -2.47
C ASP A 124 -16.48 -15.97 -2.15
N GLN A 125 -17.23 -15.19 -1.36
CA GLN A 125 -16.78 -13.87 -0.92
C GLN A 125 -15.51 -13.96 -0.06
N ASP A 126 -15.45 -14.91 0.90
CA ASP A 126 -14.23 -15.14 1.68
C ASP A 126 -13.05 -15.55 0.76
N SER A 127 -13.31 -16.33 -0.29
CA SER A 127 -12.31 -16.72 -1.28
C SER A 127 -11.78 -15.52 -2.08
N ASP A 128 -12.66 -14.63 -2.53
CA ASP A 128 -12.29 -13.46 -3.31
C ASP A 128 -11.52 -12.44 -2.47
N MET A 129 -11.98 -12.20 -1.23
CA MET A 129 -11.25 -11.37 -0.26
C MET A 129 -9.86 -11.96 0.04
N TYR A 130 -9.74 -13.28 0.17
CA TYR A 130 -8.47 -13.95 0.43
C TYR A 130 -7.51 -13.86 -0.77
N LYS A 131 -8.01 -13.97 -2.00
CA LYS A 131 -7.20 -13.76 -3.21
C LYS A 131 -6.73 -12.30 -3.32
N GLU A 132 -7.63 -11.33 -3.11
CA GLU A 132 -7.31 -9.91 -3.16
C GLU A 132 -6.24 -9.56 -2.12
N MET A 133 -6.39 -10.02 -0.88
CA MET A 133 -5.39 -9.85 0.17
C MET A 133 -4.03 -10.43 -0.23
N GLY A 134 -4.01 -11.63 -0.79
CA GLY A 134 -2.79 -12.29 -1.25
C GLY A 134 -2.07 -11.47 -2.33
N ASP A 135 -2.82 -10.92 -3.28
CA ASP A 135 -2.23 -10.12 -4.35
C ASP A 135 -1.64 -8.79 -3.84
N ARG A 136 -2.29 -8.18 -2.84
CA ARG A 136 -1.75 -6.98 -2.18
C ARG A 136 -0.50 -7.25 -1.37
N LEU A 137 -0.49 -8.36 -0.61
CA LEU A 137 0.70 -8.77 0.12
C LEU A 137 1.86 -9.04 -0.85
N ALA A 138 1.59 -9.66 -1.99
CA ALA A 138 2.58 -9.92 -3.02
C ALA A 138 3.16 -8.62 -3.62
N GLY A 139 2.35 -7.58 -3.83
CA GLY A 139 2.82 -6.27 -4.27
C GLY A 139 3.83 -5.64 -3.30
N VAL A 140 3.52 -5.66 -2.00
CA VAL A 140 4.44 -5.16 -0.95
C VAL A 140 5.68 -6.05 -0.83
N THR A 141 5.53 -7.38 -0.91
CA THR A 141 6.65 -8.34 -0.92
C THR A 141 7.62 -8.05 -2.06
N GLU A 142 7.12 -7.84 -3.29
CA GLU A 142 7.96 -7.53 -4.45
C GLU A 142 8.73 -6.23 -4.26
N PHE A 143 8.06 -5.19 -3.78
CA PHE A 143 8.70 -3.91 -3.52
C PHE A 143 9.80 -4.02 -2.45
N LEU A 144 9.50 -4.62 -1.29
CA LEU A 144 10.47 -4.80 -0.21
C LEU A 144 11.66 -5.69 -0.60
N ASN A 145 11.50 -6.55 -1.62
CA ASN A 145 12.58 -7.33 -2.23
C ASN A 145 13.38 -6.56 -3.29
N GLY A 146 13.07 -5.30 -3.55
CA GLY A 146 13.78 -4.44 -4.50
C GLY A 146 13.39 -4.66 -5.96
N ASN A 147 12.28 -5.35 -6.23
CA ASN A 147 11.78 -5.54 -7.60
C ASN A 147 11.09 -4.28 -8.16
N GLY A 148 10.98 -3.22 -7.36
CA GLY A 148 10.31 -1.97 -7.71
C GLY A 148 8.79 -2.05 -7.51
N VAL A 149 8.09 -1.05 -8.03
CA VAL A 149 6.62 -0.96 -7.96
C VAL A 149 5.99 -1.64 -9.18
N ARG A 150 4.96 -2.45 -8.97
CA ARG A 150 4.21 -3.12 -10.04
C ARG A 150 3.66 -2.10 -11.05
N GLY A 151 3.82 -2.40 -12.34
CA GLY A 151 3.29 -1.55 -13.42
C GLY A 151 4.08 -0.27 -13.72
N ALA A 152 5.19 0.00 -13.02
CA ALA A 152 6.06 1.13 -13.35
C ALA A 152 6.72 0.92 -14.73
N LYS A 153 6.59 1.91 -15.62
CA LYS A 153 7.14 1.88 -17.00
C LYS A 153 8.67 1.83 -17.06
N ALA A 154 9.34 2.07 -15.94
CA ALA A 154 10.76 1.82 -15.74
C ALA A 154 10.96 1.27 -14.31
N ARG A 155 11.98 0.44 -14.07
CA ARG A 155 12.41 0.03 -12.71
C ARG A 155 13.03 1.21 -11.93
N THR A 156 12.51 2.43 -12.11
CA THR A 156 12.94 3.60 -11.36
C THR A 156 12.38 3.49 -9.95
N LYS A 157 13.26 3.70 -8.96
CA LYS A 157 12.86 3.69 -7.56
C LYS A 157 11.86 4.82 -7.31
N PRO A 158 10.74 4.56 -6.64
CA PRO A 158 9.79 5.60 -6.27
C PRO A 158 10.48 6.71 -5.48
N LEU A 159 10.03 7.95 -5.62
CA LEU A 159 10.55 9.05 -4.81
C LEU A 159 10.07 8.91 -3.37
N PHE A 160 10.88 9.42 -2.43
CA PHE A 160 10.47 9.60 -1.04
C PHE A 160 10.79 11.01 -0.58
N TRP A 161 9.79 11.69 -0.05
CA TRP A 161 9.89 13.05 0.47
C TRP A 161 9.67 13.07 1.97
N CYS A 162 10.45 13.90 2.66
CA CYS A 162 10.39 14.05 4.11
C CYS A 162 9.56 15.25 4.59
N SER A 163 9.06 16.07 3.66
CA SER A 163 8.04 17.09 3.87
C SER A 163 7.27 17.36 2.57
N ASP A 164 6.30 18.29 2.60
CA ASP A 164 5.56 18.75 1.43
C ASP A 164 6.26 19.83 0.60
N ALA A 165 7.40 20.35 1.05
CA ALA A 165 8.07 21.48 0.41
C ALA A 165 8.61 21.19 -1.00
N PHE A 166 8.42 19.98 -1.54
CA PHE A 166 8.76 19.65 -2.94
C PHE A 166 7.71 20.16 -3.95
N ALA A 167 6.55 20.63 -3.48
CA ALA A 167 5.47 21.13 -4.31
C ALA A 167 4.85 22.40 -3.72
N ASP A 168 4.46 23.32 -4.60
CA ASP A 168 3.80 24.57 -4.27
C ASP A 168 2.31 24.48 -4.61
N PHE A 169 1.46 25.17 -3.83
CA PHE A 169 0.04 25.28 -4.13
C PHE A 169 -0.15 25.96 -5.50
N ALA A 170 -1.09 25.43 -6.26
CA ALA A 170 -1.44 25.87 -7.60
C ALA A 170 -2.94 26.15 -7.63
N ASP A 171 -3.36 27.40 -7.83
CA ASP A 171 -4.80 27.73 -7.84
C ASP A 171 -5.47 27.16 -9.10
N TRP A 172 -6.72 26.74 -9.01
CA TRP A 172 -7.46 26.17 -10.13
C TRP A 172 -7.63 27.15 -11.30
N ASP A 173 -7.61 28.46 -11.03
CA ASP A 173 -7.70 29.52 -12.04
C ASP A 173 -6.34 29.89 -12.67
N GLU A 174 -5.23 29.32 -12.18
CA GLU A 174 -3.89 29.62 -12.67
C GLU A 174 -3.60 28.96 -14.03
N PRO A 175 -2.65 29.51 -14.83
CA PRO A 175 -2.15 28.87 -16.04
C PRO A 175 -1.60 27.46 -15.79
N ALA A 176 -2.19 26.47 -16.46
CA ALA A 176 -1.70 25.10 -16.41
C ALA A 176 -0.35 24.94 -17.14
N LYS A 177 0.50 24.07 -16.61
CA LYS A 177 1.83 23.75 -17.14
C LYS A 177 1.90 22.36 -17.78
N ASP A 178 2.67 22.23 -18.85
CA ASP A 178 2.95 20.95 -19.52
C ASP A 178 4.01 20.12 -18.78
N LYS A 179 4.32 18.93 -19.29
CA LYS A 179 5.38 18.04 -18.75
C LYS A 179 6.79 18.64 -18.71
N ASN A 180 7.01 19.80 -19.34
CA ASN A 180 8.27 20.53 -19.40
C ASN A 180 8.25 21.79 -18.52
N GLY A 181 7.11 22.09 -17.87
CA GLY A 181 6.92 23.28 -17.01
C GLY A 181 6.48 24.54 -17.77
N ASN A 182 6.17 24.46 -19.06
CA ASN A 182 5.70 25.59 -19.85
C ASN A 182 4.19 25.75 -19.77
N THR A 183 3.69 26.99 -19.80
CA THR A 183 2.24 27.24 -19.85
C THR A 183 1.62 26.68 -21.13
N ILE A 184 0.41 26.14 -21.03
CA ILE A 184 -0.24 25.46 -22.16
C ILE A 184 -1.14 26.44 -22.91
N PRO A 185 -0.83 26.80 -24.17
CA PRO A 185 -1.64 27.73 -24.95
C PRO A 185 -2.96 27.07 -25.38
N LYS A 186 -4.02 27.88 -25.44
CA LYS A 186 -5.29 27.46 -26.02
C LYS A 186 -5.24 27.58 -27.56
N PRO A 187 -5.67 26.55 -28.31
CA PRO A 187 -5.72 26.63 -29.76
C PRO A 187 -6.60 27.80 -30.23
N ASN A 188 -6.10 28.59 -31.18
CA ASN A 188 -6.85 29.66 -31.87
C ASN A 188 -7.34 30.82 -31.01
N SER A 189 -6.75 31.07 -29.83
CA SER A 189 -7.18 32.14 -28.93
C SER A 189 -6.09 33.16 -28.57
N GLY A 190 -5.10 33.36 -29.46
CA GLY A 190 -4.00 34.30 -29.22
C GLY A 190 -3.14 33.87 -28.04
N ASP A 191 -2.79 34.80 -27.14
CA ASP A 191 -1.94 34.57 -25.96
C ASP A 191 -2.66 33.90 -24.78
N ASN A 192 -3.91 33.46 -24.96
CA ASN A 192 -4.67 32.82 -23.90
C ASN A 192 -4.16 31.40 -23.62
N VAL A 193 -4.07 31.06 -22.34
CA VAL A 193 -3.62 29.74 -21.84
C VAL A 193 -4.78 28.96 -21.20
N PHE A 194 -4.64 27.65 -21.12
CA PHE A 194 -5.54 26.81 -20.32
C PHE A 194 -5.28 27.05 -18.83
N THR A 195 -6.36 27.13 -18.05
CA THR A 195 -6.28 27.05 -16.58
C THR A 195 -6.32 25.60 -16.12
N LEU A 196 -5.97 25.33 -14.86
CA LEU A 196 -6.05 23.98 -14.31
C LEU A 196 -7.48 23.44 -14.28
N GLU A 197 -8.45 24.25 -13.88
CA GLU A 197 -9.88 23.89 -13.91
C GLU A 197 -10.30 23.42 -15.32
N GLN A 198 -9.85 24.12 -16.37
CA GLN A 198 -10.23 23.82 -17.75
C GLN A 198 -9.58 22.55 -18.32
N LEU A 199 -8.48 22.10 -17.72
CA LEU A 199 -7.82 20.84 -18.09
C LEU A 199 -8.27 19.67 -17.22
N PHE A 200 -8.65 19.93 -15.97
CA PHE A 200 -8.98 18.91 -14.99
C PHE A 200 -10.33 19.16 -14.31
N PRO A 201 -11.44 19.32 -15.06
CA PRO A 201 -12.74 19.63 -14.48
C PRO A 201 -13.22 18.56 -13.47
N ASP A 202 -12.93 17.28 -13.76
CA ASP A 202 -13.29 16.17 -12.86
C ASP A 202 -12.50 16.20 -11.54
N LEU A 203 -11.30 16.79 -11.53
CA LEU A 203 -10.51 16.95 -10.31
C LEU A 203 -10.99 18.17 -9.53
N TYR A 204 -11.31 19.26 -10.21
CA TYR A 204 -11.87 20.47 -9.60
C TYR A 204 -13.18 20.18 -8.84
N GLU A 205 -14.10 19.42 -9.44
CA GLU A 205 -15.34 19.00 -8.78
C GLU A 205 -15.14 17.78 -7.84
N GLY A 206 -13.92 17.27 -7.76
CA GLY A 206 -13.58 16.07 -7.02
C GLY A 206 -13.56 16.29 -5.50
N ILE A 207 -13.95 15.25 -4.76
CA ILE A 207 -13.85 15.20 -3.30
C ILE A 207 -13.01 14.00 -2.88
N GLN A 208 -12.05 14.21 -1.98
CA GLN A 208 -11.26 13.14 -1.34
C GLN A 208 -11.26 13.33 0.17
N GLY A 209 -11.65 12.28 0.90
CA GLY A 209 -11.70 12.35 2.37
C GLY A 209 -12.69 13.38 2.92
N GLY A 210 -13.71 13.75 2.12
CA GLY A 210 -14.69 14.78 2.47
C GLY A 210 -14.21 16.21 2.23
N LYS A 211 -13.04 16.39 1.58
CA LYS A 211 -12.44 17.69 1.26
C LYS A 211 -12.38 17.92 -0.24
N SER A 212 -12.37 19.19 -0.64
CA SER A 212 -12.08 19.59 -2.02
C SER A 212 -10.70 19.09 -2.44
N MET A 213 -10.57 18.72 -3.71
CA MET A 213 -9.25 18.41 -4.27
C MET A 213 -8.53 19.73 -4.57
N GLU A 214 -7.28 19.82 -4.15
CA GLU A 214 -6.41 20.96 -4.46
C GLU A 214 -5.18 20.51 -5.24
N PRO A 215 -4.74 21.27 -6.26
CA PRO A 215 -3.56 20.96 -7.03
C PRO A 215 -2.31 21.59 -6.42
N PHE A 216 -1.19 20.90 -6.62
CA PHE A 216 0.13 21.33 -6.19
C PHE A 216 1.11 21.04 -7.32
N TRP A 217 1.85 22.06 -7.74
CA TRP A 217 2.87 21.93 -8.77
C TRP A 217 4.21 21.51 -8.16
N ALA A 218 4.81 20.44 -8.69
CA ALA A 218 6.12 19.97 -8.28
C ALA A 218 7.13 20.15 -9.42
N ASP A 219 8.00 21.15 -9.30
CA ASP A 219 9.04 21.45 -10.30
C ASP A 219 10.00 20.28 -10.51
N VAL A 220 10.28 19.50 -9.47
CA VAL A 220 11.29 18.44 -9.51
C VAL A 220 10.98 17.32 -10.51
N PHE A 221 9.72 17.13 -10.89
CA PHE A 221 9.31 16.21 -11.94
C PHE A 221 8.39 16.84 -13.02
N ASN A 222 8.20 18.17 -12.95
CA ASN A 222 7.32 18.96 -13.81
C ASN A 222 5.90 18.36 -13.90
N GLY A 223 5.22 18.25 -12.75
CA GLY A 223 3.88 17.67 -12.73
C GLY A 223 3.05 18.12 -11.54
N TYR A 224 1.74 17.85 -11.64
CA TYR A 224 0.77 18.15 -10.61
C TYR A 224 0.53 16.94 -9.69
N VAL A 225 0.48 17.25 -8.40
CA VAL A 225 -0.03 16.39 -7.33
C VAL A 225 -1.37 16.97 -6.93
N VAL A 226 -2.40 16.14 -6.81
CA VAL A 226 -3.73 16.61 -6.40
C VAL A 226 -4.15 15.84 -5.17
N GLN A 227 -4.56 16.56 -4.13
CA GLN A 227 -4.84 16.00 -2.81
C GLN A 227 -6.12 16.61 -2.24
N GLY A 228 -6.93 15.80 -1.55
CA GLY A 228 -8.06 16.31 -0.77
C GLY A 228 -7.59 17.12 0.43
N THR A 229 -7.78 18.44 0.40
CA THR A 229 -7.40 19.37 1.47
C THR A 229 -8.26 20.63 1.41
N ASP A 230 -8.36 21.37 2.52
CA ASP A 230 -9.08 22.65 2.58
C ASP A 230 -8.10 23.80 2.88
N VAL A 231 -6.81 23.56 2.64
CA VAL A 231 -5.72 24.51 2.88
C VAL A 231 -4.70 24.43 1.74
N GLU A 232 -4.00 25.53 1.50
CA GLU A 232 -2.98 25.70 0.45
C GLU A 232 -1.65 24.98 0.77
N ARG A 233 -1.71 23.76 1.34
CA ARG A 233 -0.53 22.91 1.63
C ARG A 233 -0.90 21.43 1.54
N LEU A 234 0.02 20.61 1.03
CA LEU A 234 -0.16 19.15 1.04
C LEU A 234 -0.14 18.60 2.47
N CYS A 235 0.73 19.11 3.34
CA CYS A 235 0.76 18.72 4.76
C CYS A 235 -0.12 19.64 5.61
N PHE A 236 -1.29 19.12 5.99
CA PHE A 236 -2.19 19.73 6.96
C PHE A 236 -2.17 19.00 8.31
N SER A 237 -2.73 19.60 9.35
CA SER A 237 -2.57 19.19 10.76
C SER A 237 -2.98 17.75 11.07
N THR A 238 -3.79 17.10 10.24
CA THR A 238 -4.24 15.71 10.43
C THR A 238 -3.63 14.73 9.44
N LEU A 239 -2.76 15.18 8.53
CA LEU A 239 -2.05 14.31 7.60
C LEU A 239 -0.68 13.90 8.17
N TYR A 240 -0.38 12.61 8.09
CA TYR A 240 0.86 12.03 8.64
C TYR A 240 1.81 11.65 7.50
N ALA A 241 1.29 10.98 6.50
CA ALA A 241 1.95 10.67 5.25
C ALA A 241 0.89 10.53 4.15
N ALA A 242 1.32 10.49 2.90
CA ALA A 242 0.47 10.09 1.80
C ALA A 242 1.28 9.57 0.62
N THR A 243 0.59 8.75 -0.17
CA THR A 243 1.00 8.30 -1.48
C THR A 243 -0.06 8.78 -2.49
N PRO A 244 0.30 9.62 -3.47
CA PRO A 244 -0.65 10.00 -4.50
C PRO A 244 -1.19 8.78 -5.25
N ARG A 245 -2.50 8.78 -5.44
CA ARG A 245 -3.20 7.73 -6.18
C ARG A 245 -2.76 7.73 -7.64
N ALA A 246 -2.52 6.55 -8.23
CA ALA A 246 -2.42 6.46 -9.68
C ALA A 246 -3.75 6.89 -10.28
N ARG A 247 -3.75 8.03 -10.94
CA ARG A 247 -4.87 8.48 -11.76
C ARG A 247 -4.38 8.63 -13.17
N ALA A 248 -4.77 7.70 -14.03
CA ALA A 248 -4.45 7.80 -15.44
C ALA A 248 -4.86 9.18 -15.97
N ALA A 249 -3.96 9.85 -16.68
CA ALA A 249 -4.17 11.18 -17.24
C ALA A 249 -5.09 11.11 -18.49
N ASP A 250 -6.09 10.23 -18.47
CA ASP A 250 -6.87 9.84 -19.64
C ASP A 250 -7.86 10.94 -20.06
N ASN A 251 -7.95 12.03 -19.30
CA ASN A 251 -8.86 13.15 -19.53
C ASN A 251 -8.13 14.45 -19.93
N VAL A 252 -6.81 14.44 -20.15
CA VAL A 252 -6.19 15.63 -20.75
C VAL A 252 -6.61 15.68 -22.21
N LYS A 253 -7.24 16.79 -22.63
CA LYS A 253 -7.69 17.02 -24.01
C LYS A 253 -6.65 16.53 -25.03
N ASP A 254 -7.13 15.88 -26.10
CA ASP A 254 -6.28 15.30 -27.15
C ASP A 254 -5.14 16.24 -27.56
N GLY A 255 -3.90 15.74 -27.46
CA GLY A 255 -2.68 16.46 -27.86
C GLY A 255 -2.01 17.29 -26.76
N ILE A 256 -2.54 17.33 -25.54
CA ILE A 256 -1.90 18.01 -24.41
C ILE A 256 -1.19 16.99 -23.50
N ASP A 257 0.12 17.15 -23.33
CA ASP A 257 0.96 16.27 -22.50
C ASP A 257 1.24 16.90 -21.14
N VAL A 258 0.39 16.60 -20.16
CA VAL A 258 0.55 17.01 -18.76
C VAL A 258 0.82 15.79 -17.88
N LYS A 259 1.68 15.97 -16.88
CA LYS A 259 1.91 14.97 -15.84
C LYS A 259 1.02 15.25 -14.65
N VAL A 260 0.07 14.37 -14.37
CA VAL A 260 -0.74 14.39 -13.14
C VAL A 260 -0.68 13.04 -12.47
N GLY A 261 -0.16 12.97 -11.24
CA GLY A 261 -0.30 11.80 -10.36
C GLY A 261 0.06 10.41 -10.93
N THR A 262 0.77 10.32 -12.07
CA THR A 262 0.98 9.06 -12.82
C THR A 262 2.41 8.69 -13.10
N PHE A 263 3.33 9.62 -12.96
CA PHE A 263 4.72 9.35 -13.32
C PHE A 263 5.57 9.38 -12.06
N GLU A 264 6.04 8.19 -11.69
CA GLU A 264 6.89 7.90 -10.53
C GLU A 264 6.13 8.02 -9.20
N ARG A 265 5.38 6.96 -8.85
CA ARG A 265 4.76 6.78 -7.53
C ARG A 265 5.73 7.23 -6.44
N PHE A 266 5.25 7.97 -5.46
CA PHE A 266 6.10 8.46 -4.38
C PHE A 266 5.34 8.49 -3.07
N ILE A 267 6.09 8.49 -1.97
CA ILE A 267 5.56 8.70 -0.62
C ILE A 267 6.09 10.03 -0.13
N TYR A 268 5.26 10.82 0.53
CA TYR A 268 5.72 11.97 1.30
C TYR A 268 5.23 11.90 2.74
N PHE A 269 6.09 12.27 3.68
CA PHE A 269 5.78 12.35 5.10
C PHE A 269 5.61 13.79 5.54
N CYS A 270 4.59 14.04 6.36
CA CYS A 270 4.39 15.31 7.04
C CYS A 270 5.08 15.28 8.42
N ASN A 271 5.28 16.44 9.03
CA ASN A 271 5.94 16.55 10.34
C ASN A 271 5.34 15.60 11.40
N ASN A 272 4.01 15.44 11.40
CA ASN A 272 3.32 14.54 12.33
C ASN A 272 3.66 13.06 12.09
N GLY A 273 3.87 12.63 10.84
CA GLY A 273 4.21 11.24 10.52
C GLY A 273 5.56 10.78 11.05
N TRP A 274 6.45 11.72 11.41
CA TRP A 274 7.77 11.40 11.99
C TRP A 274 7.74 11.12 13.49
N THR A 275 6.75 11.66 14.21
CA THR A 275 6.73 11.66 15.68
C THR A 275 5.45 11.07 16.27
N GLN A 276 4.43 10.89 15.45
CA GLN A 276 3.10 10.46 15.89
C GLN A 276 2.52 9.40 14.96
N ARG A 277 1.51 8.68 15.46
CA ARG A 277 0.69 7.75 14.69
C ARG A 277 -0.76 8.22 14.69
N PRO A 278 -1.48 8.14 13.55
CA PRO A 278 -2.93 8.37 13.52
C PRO A 278 -3.65 7.53 14.57
N GLY A 279 -4.59 8.13 15.31
CA GLY A 279 -5.45 7.44 16.27
C GLY A 279 -4.78 7.00 17.58
N VAL A 280 -3.52 7.36 17.81
CA VAL A 280 -2.80 7.13 19.07
C VAL A 280 -2.61 8.46 19.80
N LYS A 281 -2.75 8.47 21.13
CA LYS A 281 -2.52 9.69 21.92
C LYS A 281 -1.07 10.15 21.76
N GLU A 282 -0.86 11.47 21.71
CA GLU A 282 0.49 12.05 21.64
C GLU A 282 1.41 11.45 22.71
N ASN A 283 2.66 11.18 22.34
CA ASN A 283 3.70 10.62 23.22
C ASN A 283 3.42 9.22 23.77
N THR A 284 2.45 8.48 23.22
CA THR A 284 2.18 7.07 23.59
C THR A 284 2.49 6.07 22.47
N ALA A 285 2.83 6.55 21.27
CA ALA A 285 3.24 5.69 20.18
C ALA A 285 4.61 5.06 20.48
N LEU A 286 4.75 3.77 20.15
CA LEU A 286 6.04 3.09 20.29
C LEU A 286 7.02 3.62 19.24
N ALA A 287 8.26 3.88 19.69
CA ALA A 287 9.32 4.41 18.84
C ALA A 287 9.78 3.38 17.79
N SER A 288 9.75 2.09 18.15
CA SER A 288 10.11 0.97 17.26
C SER A 288 9.20 -0.24 17.45
N LEU A 289 9.18 -1.14 16.47
CA LEU A 289 8.51 -2.43 16.61
C LEU A 289 9.15 -3.31 17.70
N ALA A 290 10.46 -3.18 17.91
CA ALA A 290 11.17 -3.94 18.94
C ALA A 290 10.67 -3.60 20.35
N ASP A 291 10.27 -2.34 20.59
CA ASP A 291 9.73 -1.92 21.88
C ASP A 291 8.44 -2.67 22.23
N ALA A 292 7.63 -3.06 21.23
CA ALA A 292 6.35 -3.75 21.43
C ALA A 292 6.49 -5.16 22.01
N ILE A 293 7.67 -5.78 21.85
CA ILE A 293 7.97 -7.13 22.33
C ILE A 293 8.89 -7.14 23.55
N THR A 294 9.11 -5.98 24.18
CA THR A 294 9.79 -5.93 25.47
C THR A 294 8.87 -6.44 26.57
N TYR A 295 9.44 -7.04 27.64
CA TYR A 295 8.63 -7.51 28.76
C TYR A 295 7.76 -6.39 29.36
N ALA A 296 8.26 -5.15 29.42
CA ALA A 296 7.53 -4.01 29.96
C ALA A 296 6.31 -3.63 29.10
N ASN A 297 6.47 -3.59 27.79
CA ASN A 297 5.43 -3.12 26.89
C ASN A 297 4.53 -4.23 26.34
N TYR A 298 4.94 -5.50 26.40
CA TYR A 298 4.16 -6.58 25.78
C TYR A 298 2.76 -6.69 26.40
N PRO A 299 1.69 -6.93 25.59
CA PRO A 299 0.32 -6.93 26.07
C PRO A 299 0.09 -7.97 27.17
N THR A 300 -0.83 -7.65 28.07
CA THR A 300 -1.26 -8.54 29.15
C THR A 300 -2.57 -9.21 28.74
N ALA A 301 -2.57 -10.54 28.65
CA ALA A 301 -3.77 -11.32 28.36
C ALA A 301 -4.92 -10.96 29.31
N GLY A 302 -6.12 -10.73 28.75
CA GLY A 302 -7.32 -10.37 29.50
C GLY A 302 -7.44 -8.87 29.83
N SER A 303 -6.43 -8.06 29.54
CA SER A 303 -6.49 -6.61 29.78
C SER A 303 -7.34 -5.91 28.73
N ARG A 304 -8.52 -5.42 29.12
CA ARG A 304 -9.37 -4.56 28.27
C ARG A 304 -8.87 -3.12 28.17
N ALA A 305 -7.95 -2.72 29.04
CA ALA A 305 -7.33 -1.39 28.99
C ALA A 305 -6.28 -1.25 27.88
N GLN A 306 -5.81 -2.37 27.33
CA GLN A 306 -4.79 -2.42 26.30
C GLN A 306 -5.43 -2.79 24.96
N SER A 307 -5.59 -1.80 24.08
CA SER A 307 -6.01 -2.05 22.69
C SER A 307 -4.80 -2.32 21.80
N LEU A 308 -4.99 -3.06 20.72
CA LEU A 308 -3.94 -3.31 19.73
C LEU A 308 -3.30 -2.02 19.19
N ALA A 309 -4.07 -0.94 19.07
CA ALA A 309 -3.59 0.37 18.61
C ALA A 309 -2.55 1.01 19.53
N ALA A 310 -2.49 0.63 20.81
CA ALA A 310 -1.43 1.11 21.71
C ALA A 310 -0.06 0.49 21.42
N PHE A 311 0.00 -0.61 20.66
CA PHE A 311 1.24 -1.34 20.38
C PHE A 311 1.77 -1.13 18.96
N THR A 312 1.05 -0.38 18.13
CA THR A 312 1.46 -0.13 16.76
C THR A 312 2.51 1.00 16.72
N PRO A 313 3.73 0.77 16.19
CA PRO A 313 4.78 1.79 16.15
C PRO A 313 4.50 2.87 15.11
N ILE A 314 5.27 3.98 15.19
CA ILE A 314 5.25 5.06 14.18
C ILE A 314 5.57 4.50 12.78
N SER A 315 6.49 3.53 12.70
CA SER A 315 6.90 2.86 11.46
C SER A 315 5.74 2.19 10.70
N ALA A 316 4.62 1.88 11.35
CA ALA A 316 3.48 1.32 10.65
C ALA A 316 2.66 2.37 9.86
N THR A 317 2.87 3.68 10.04
CA THR A 317 2.45 4.68 9.05
C THR A 317 3.20 4.47 7.73
N PHE A 318 4.50 4.16 7.76
CA PHE A 318 5.24 3.82 6.55
C PHE A 318 4.77 2.50 5.93
N TYR A 319 4.53 1.47 6.76
CA TYR A 319 3.99 0.19 6.26
C TYR A 319 2.61 0.34 5.60
N HIS A 320 1.76 1.23 6.12
CA HIS A 320 0.49 1.61 5.50
C HIS A 320 0.70 2.15 4.08
N GLU A 321 1.59 3.14 3.92
CA GLU A 321 1.84 3.78 2.62
C GLU A 321 2.39 2.81 1.58
N LEU A 322 3.08 1.73 1.99
CA LEU A 322 3.54 0.71 1.03
C LEU A 322 2.39 0.02 0.28
N PHE A 323 1.22 -0.11 0.89
CA PHE A 323 0.06 -0.66 0.19
C PHE A 323 -0.47 0.30 -0.88
N HIS A 324 -0.54 1.60 -0.58
CA HIS A 324 -0.88 2.59 -1.60
C HIS A 324 0.18 2.68 -2.70
N LEU A 325 1.45 2.58 -2.33
CA LEU A 325 2.56 2.65 -3.28
C LEU A 325 2.53 1.48 -4.28
N THR A 326 2.21 0.29 -3.78
CA THR A 326 2.23 -0.96 -4.56
C THR A 326 0.88 -1.32 -5.16
N ASP A 327 -0.13 -0.46 -5.00
CA ASP A 327 -1.40 -0.66 -5.67
C ASP A 327 -1.21 -0.51 -7.19
N TYR A 328 -1.83 -1.42 -7.93
CA TYR A 328 -1.70 -1.48 -9.36
C TYR A 328 -3.06 -1.72 -9.96
N THR A 329 -3.58 -0.73 -10.69
CA THR A 329 -4.73 -0.94 -11.55
C THR A 329 -4.24 -1.19 -12.98
N THR A 330 -4.76 -2.25 -13.60
CA THR A 330 -4.61 -2.51 -15.04
C THR A 330 -5.63 -1.73 -15.87
N ASP A 331 -6.70 -1.22 -15.23
CA ASP A 331 -7.77 -0.49 -15.88
C ASP A 331 -7.76 0.96 -15.38
N THR A 332 -7.32 1.85 -16.26
CA THR A 332 -7.24 3.28 -16.03
C THR A 332 -8.59 3.94 -15.73
N LYS A 333 -9.71 3.24 -15.98
CA LYS A 333 -11.08 3.69 -15.69
C LYS A 333 -11.61 3.21 -14.34
N THR A 334 -10.90 2.31 -13.65
CA THR A 334 -11.28 1.86 -12.30
C THR A 334 -10.53 2.67 -11.25
N LYS A 335 -11.24 3.03 -10.17
CA LYS A 335 -10.68 3.73 -9.01
C LYS A 335 -9.41 2.99 -8.51
N PRO A 336 -8.42 3.70 -7.95
CA PRO A 336 -7.29 3.04 -7.29
C PRO A 336 -7.81 1.98 -6.32
N ILE A 337 -7.17 0.81 -6.34
CA ILE A 337 -7.61 -0.38 -5.59
C ILE A 337 -7.53 -0.11 -4.08
N THR A 338 -6.63 0.77 -3.65
CA THR A 338 -6.47 1.15 -2.25
C THR A 338 -7.20 2.44 -1.89
N GLY A 339 -7.75 2.47 -0.67
CA GLY A 339 -8.29 3.66 -0.03
C GLY A 339 -8.34 3.49 1.48
N ASP A 340 -8.79 4.52 2.20
CA ASP A 340 -8.82 4.54 3.67
C ASP A 340 -10.25 4.60 4.25
N PRO A 341 -11.15 3.67 3.88
CA PRO A 341 -12.53 3.70 4.36
C PRO A 341 -12.65 3.45 5.87
N PHE A 342 -11.63 2.86 6.51
CA PHE A 342 -11.66 2.48 7.93
C PHE A 342 -10.40 2.99 8.65
N PRO A 343 -10.42 4.25 9.14
CA PRO A 343 -9.23 4.94 9.66
C PRO A 343 -8.73 4.44 11.03
N GLY A 344 -9.39 3.45 11.63
CA GLY A 344 -8.98 2.95 12.94
C GLY A 344 -9.58 1.61 13.34
N LEU A 345 -8.99 1.02 14.38
CA LEU A 345 -9.26 -0.34 14.86
C LEU A 345 -10.75 -0.64 15.03
N GLY A 346 -11.52 0.26 15.66
CA GLY A 346 -12.95 0.05 15.88
C GLY A 346 -13.75 -0.05 14.57
N SER A 347 -13.45 0.81 13.60
CA SER A 347 -14.09 0.77 12.27
C SER A 347 -13.71 -0.48 11.49
N ILE A 348 -12.46 -0.93 11.60
CA ILE A 348 -11.94 -2.14 10.95
C ILE A 348 -12.61 -3.39 11.53
N VAL A 349 -12.68 -3.52 12.86
CA VAL A 349 -13.34 -4.67 13.51
C VAL A 349 -14.82 -4.72 13.15
N ASN A 350 -15.51 -3.58 13.11
CA ASN A 350 -16.92 -3.51 12.69
C ASN A 350 -17.09 -3.91 11.21
N ALA A 351 -16.22 -3.42 10.33
CA ALA A 351 -16.22 -3.79 8.92
C ALA A 351 -15.95 -5.29 8.73
N ALA A 352 -15.00 -5.85 9.47
CA ALA A 352 -14.65 -7.27 9.46
C ALA A 352 -15.83 -8.14 9.90
N GLN A 353 -16.52 -7.76 10.99
CA GLN A 353 -17.71 -8.46 11.49
C GLN A 353 -18.85 -8.48 10.45
N LYS A 354 -18.98 -7.41 9.68
CA LYS A 354 -19.95 -7.29 8.58
C LYS A 354 -19.47 -7.93 7.28
N GLN A 355 -18.27 -8.51 7.25
CA GLN A 355 -17.61 -9.03 6.05
C GLN A 355 -17.61 -8.00 4.92
N ASN A 356 -17.30 -6.73 5.23
CA ASN A 356 -17.25 -5.69 4.21
C ASN A 356 -16.00 -5.92 3.32
N PRO A 357 -16.15 -6.15 2.00
CA PRO A 357 -15.02 -6.44 1.12
C PRO A 357 -14.04 -5.27 1.03
N GLU A 358 -14.43 -4.02 1.28
CA GLU A 358 -13.50 -2.89 1.28
C GLU A 358 -12.39 -3.00 2.35
N ILE A 359 -12.50 -3.94 3.29
CA ILE A 359 -11.46 -4.17 4.31
C ILE A 359 -10.17 -4.72 3.70
N THR A 360 -10.26 -5.50 2.62
CA THR A 360 -9.11 -5.95 1.83
C THR A 360 -8.52 -4.82 1.00
N ARG A 361 -9.20 -3.67 0.92
CA ARG A 361 -8.76 -2.45 0.24
C ARG A 361 -8.18 -1.39 1.17
N ASN A 362 -8.36 -1.54 2.47
CA ASN A 362 -7.93 -0.62 3.52
C ASN A 362 -6.52 -0.96 4.06
N PRO A 363 -5.46 -0.18 3.78
CA PRO A 363 -4.11 -0.45 4.30
C PRO A 363 -4.04 -0.53 5.82
N GLU A 364 -4.85 0.25 6.54
CA GLU A 364 -4.86 0.22 8.01
C GLU A 364 -5.33 -1.14 8.57
N SER A 365 -6.14 -1.91 7.82
CA SER A 365 -6.49 -3.28 8.19
C SER A 365 -5.27 -4.19 8.19
N PHE A 366 -4.38 -4.02 7.21
CA PHE A 366 -3.15 -4.81 7.08
C PHE A 366 -2.16 -4.44 8.19
N ASN A 367 -2.09 -3.18 8.59
CA ASN A 367 -1.33 -2.74 9.76
C ASN A 367 -1.75 -3.50 11.02
N PHE A 368 -3.04 -3.49 11.37
CA PHE A 368 -3.52 -4.16 12.57
C PHE A 368 -3.40 -5.68 12.47
N PHE A 369 -3.72 -6.25 11.31
CA PHE A 369 -3.53 -7.68 11.06
C PHE A 369 -2.06 -8.11 11.25
N ALA A 370 -1.12 -7.36 10.66
CA ALA A 370 0.32 -7.60 10.78
C ALA A 370 0.80 -7.47 12.22
N MET A 371 0.38 -6.41 12.93
CA MET A 371 0.77 -6.19 14.32
C MET A 371 0.25 -7.31 15.24
N ALA A 372 -1.01 -7.71 15.08
CA ALA A 372 -1.59 -8.81 15.85
C ALA A 372 -0.84 -10.12 15.58
N SER A 373 -0.55 -10.39 14.31
CA SER A 373 0.20 -11.57 13.85
C SER A 373 1.65 -11.58 14.35
N TYR A 374 2.29 -10.42 14.43
CA TYR A 374 3.64 -10.24 14.94
C TYR A 374 3.69 -10.48 16.45
N LEU A 375 2.79 -9.89 17.23
CA LEU A 375 2.79 -10.03 18.69
C LEU A 375 2.55 -11.47 19.14
N VAL A 376 1.61 -12.20 18.52
CA VAL A 376 1.34 -13.61 18.90
C VAL A 376 2.55 -14.53 18.64
N ARG A 377 3.38 -14.18 17.66
CA ARG A 377 4.59 -14.94 17.30
C ARG A 377 5.82 -14.58 18.13
N ASN A 378 5.81 -13.42 18.77
CA ASN A 378 6.98 -12.86 19.46
C ASN A 378 6.68 -12.52 20.93
N PRO A 379 6.33 -13.50 21.78
CA PRO A 379 6.27 -13.27 23.22
C PRO A 379 7.66 -12.91 23.76
N PRO A 380 7.75 -11.97 24.72
CA PRO A 380 9.02 -11.52 25.26
C PRO A 380 9.75 -12.65 25.98
N ALA A 381 11.08 -12.60 25.98
CA ALA A 381 11.86 -13.33 26.96
C ALA A 381 11.43 -12.90 28.37
N THR A 382 11.38 -13.86 29.29
CA THR A 382 10.99 -13.61 30.68
C THR A 382 12.24 -13.20 31.46
N PRO A 383 12.32 -11.98 32.03
CA PRO A 383 13.43 -11.62 32.89
C PRO A 383 13.46 -12.48 34.15
N ASP A 384 14.64 -12.66 34.74
CA ASP A 384 14.78 -13.38 36.02
C ASP A 384 13.82 -12.79 37.07
N ASN A 385 13.21 -13.68 37.87
CA ASN A 385 12.23 -13.35 38.92
C ASN A 385 10.89 -12.75 38.44
N ASN A 386 10.57 -12.80 37.14
CA ASN A 386 9.28 -12.37 36.60
C ASN A 386 8.42 -13.54 36.10
N PRO A 387 7.08 -13.45 36.16
CA PRO A 387 6.21 -14.46 35.57
C PRO A 387 6.31 -14.44 34.04
N LYS A 388 6.28 -15.62 33.41
CA LYS A 388 6.27 -15.73 31.95
C LYS A 388 5.02 -15.05 31.37
N LYS A 389 5.21 -14.14 30.41
CA LYS A 389 4.09 -13.60 29.62
C LYS A 389 3.69 -14.62 28.55
N PRO A 390 2.42 -15.06 28.49
CA PRO A 390 1.96 -15.96 27.44
C PRO A 390 1.94 -15.21 26.10
N ALA A 391 1.97 -15.96 25.00
CA ALA A 391 1.63 -15.39 23.70
C ALA A 391 0.20 -14.84 23.75
N VAL A 392 -0.03 -13.67 23.14
CA VAL A 392 -1.35 -13.04 23.12
C VAL A 392 -1.98 -13.13 21.73
N LEU A 393 -3.25 -13.53 21.68
CA LEU A 393 -4.09 -13.40 20.49
C LEU A 393 -4.96 -12.14 20.63
N PHE A 394 -5.33 -11.51 19.52
CA PHE A 394 -6.17 -10.32 19.55
C PHE A 394 -7.55 -10.62 18.97
N PHE A 395 -8.57 -10.55 19.82
CA PHE A 395 -9.98 -10.68 19.44
C PHE A 395 -10.63 -9.31 19.44
N GLY A 396 -11.07 -8.84 18.27
CA GLY A 396 -11.68 -7.51 18.15
C GLY A 396 -10.81 -6.37 18.69
N GLY A 397 -9.48 -6.54 18.66
CA GLY A 397 -8.52 -5.55 19.15
C GLY A 397 -8.06 -5.70 20.60
N PHE A 398 -8.53 -6.71 21.36
CA PHE A 398 -8.13 -6.92 22.76
C PHE A 398 -7.28 -8.19 22.95
N PRO A 399 -6.24 -8.15 23.79
CA PRO A 399 -5.36 -9.29 24.03
C PRO A 399 -6.04 -10.34 24.90
N VAL A 400 -5.99 -11.60 24.45
CA VAL A 400 -6.35 -12.79 25.22
C VAL A 400 -5.19 -13.78 25.20
N ASP A 401 -5.18 -14.73 26.14
CA ASP A 401 -4.18 -15.78 26.13
C ASP A 401 -4.33 -16.63 24.86
N ALA A 402 -3.28 -16.71 24.04
CA ALA A 402 -3.33 -17.47 22.79
C ALA A 402 -3.54 -18.97 23.01
N ASN A 403 -3.29 -19.50 24.22
CA ASN A 403 -3.57 -20.89 24.57
C ASN A 403 -5.07 -21.17 24.81
N SER A 404 -5.86 -20.13 25.06
CA SER A 404 -7.33 -20.24 25.13
C SER A 404 -7.97 -20.59 23.77
N VAL A 405 -7.19 -20.44 22.69
CA VAL A 405 -7.54 -20.83 21.32
C VAL A 405 -6.75 -22.09 21.00
N SER A 406 -7.08 -23.18 21.69
CA SER A 406 -6.68 -24.54 21.32
C SER A 406 -7.84 -25.19 20.58
N GLY A 407 -7.52 -25.82 19.45
CA GLY A 407 -8.48 -26.62 18.67
C GLY A 407 -8.82 -27.93 19.34
#